data_AF-A0A497T739-F1
#
_entry.id   AF-A0A497T739-F1
#
_cell.length_a   1.000
_cell.length_b   1.000
_cell.length_c   1.000
_cell.angle_alpha   90.00
_cell.angle_beta   90.00
_cell.angle_gamma   90.00
#
_symmetry.space_group_name_H-M   'P 1'
#
loop_
_entity.id
_entity.type
_entity.pdbx_description
1 polymer ?
#
loop_
_entity_poly.entity_id
_entity_poly.type
_entity_poly.pdbx_seq_one_letter_code
_entity_poly.pdbx_strand_id
1 'polypeptide(L)'
;VVDNFNLICKTLEAPPEMFAKDLIDIIQDSDVKAIIVSERGNDVLEGMVEGVIEMTYELRDSRVFRKMFLRKLHGVEIETPVYHFTLNKGEFKCFPILDIGKVLKFMLKKPLQLEGESFLDKMVDRLGASFEAPILLIKLNTNSVEEISHIFISSIAATYLRKGYSGIITPMRSDNATRFLASHTDISMKLSNIHFIYPKLEERKDEKFPQNFIDTIQKSIDELSSHSPIFLILRYDLLREIVSGDTAKRILGDFSLKMAGDDICIIITSNSNKIGGEELRKCCSSIIRIFEEHGRIFCYGEKPYTQIYGITFQEKENSIEIKFTPIT
;
A
#
# COMPACT_ATOMS: atom_id res chain seq x y z
N VAL A 1 -6.28 21.57 -28.99
CA VAL A 1 -5.75 20.19 -28.86
C VAL A 1 -5.81 19.54 -30.23
N VAL A 2 -4.72 18.89 -30.66
CA VAL A 2 -4.65 18.09 -31.88
C VAL A 2 -4.59 16.63 -31.44
N ASP A 3 -5.68 15.88 -31.63
CA ASP A 3 -5.93 14.62 -30.91
C ASP A 3 -5.22 13.39 -31.49
N ASN A 4 -4.81 13.44 -32.77
CA ASN A 4 -4.06 12.35 -33.38
C ASN A 4 -3.22 12.84 -34.56
N PHE A 5 -2.01 13.31 -34.27
CA PHE A 5 -1.06 13.80 -35.27
C PHE A 5 -0.80 12.77 -36.38
N ASN A 6 -0.62 11.50 -36.01
CA ASN A 6 -0.31 10.43 -36.96
C ASN A 6 -1.46 10.17 -37.92
N LEU A 7 -2.70 10.13 -37.42
CA LEU A 7 -3.89 9.93 -38.25
C LEU A 7 -4.12 11.08 -39.22
N ILE A 8 -3.85 12.32 -38.79
CA ILE A 8 -3.98 13.50 -39.66
C ILE A 8 -2.96 13.44 -40.80
N CYS A 9 -1.68 13.16 -40.49
CA CYS A 9 -0.65 13.00 -41.52
C CYS A 9 -1.03 11.91 -42.52
N LYS A 10 -1.54 10.77 -42.03
CA LYS A 10 -2.00 9.67 -42.88
C LYS A 10 -3.19 10.05 -43.76
N THR A 11 -4.14 10.81 -43.24
CA THR A 11 -5.35 11.23 -43.96
C THR A 11 -5.04 12.27 -45.04
N LEU A 12 -4.07 13.15 -44.78
CA LEU A 12 -3.65 14.19 -45.70
C LEU A 12 -2.55 13.73 -46.68
N GLU A 13 -2.09 12.48 -46.57
CA GLU A 13 -0.94 11.95 -47.31
C GLU A 13 0.32 12.85 -47.17
N ALA A 14 0.44 13.53 -46.03
CA ALA A 14 1.49 14.49 -45.78
C ALA A 14 2.69 13.84 -45.05
N PRO A 15 3.94 14.13 -45.46
CA PRO A 15 5.12 13.74 -44.69
C PRO A 15 5.05 14.32 -43.26
N PRO A 16 5.23 13.49 -42.21
CA PRO A 16 5.13 13.94 -40.81
C PRO A 16 6.03 15.14 -40.50
N GLU A 17 7.20 15.23 -41.11
CA GLU A 17 8.17 16.30 -40.87
C GLU A 17 7.66 17.65 -41.38
N MET A 18 7.12 17.66 -42.61
CA MET A 18 6.57 18.88 -43.21
C MET A 18 5.33 19.34 -42.44
N PHE A 19 4.42 18.41 -42.15
CA PHE A 19 3.20 18.74 -41.43
C PHE A 19 3.47 19.20 -40.00
N ALA A 20 4.44 18.61 -39.28
CA ALA A 20 4.86 19.07 -37.96
C ALA A 20 5.35 20.52 -38.02
N LYS A 21 6.22 20.85 -38.98
CA LYS A 21 6.74 22.21 -39.12
C LYS A 21 5.62 23.22 -39.38
N ASP A 22 4.78 22.97 -40.38
CA ASP A 22 3.70 23.87 -40.75
C ASP A 22 2.71 24.07 -39.58
N LEU A 23 2.41 23.00 -38.84
CA LEU A 23 1.54 23.06 -37.66
C LEU A 23 2.16 23.90 -36.53
N ILE A 24 3.45 23.72 -36.25
CA ILE A 24 4.16 24.46 -35.20
C ILE A 24 4.27 25.94 -35.56
N ASP A 25 4.60 26.28 -36.80
CA ASP A 25 4.66 27.66 -37.28
C ASP A 25 3.30 28.35 -37.08
N ILE A 26 2.19 27.70 -37.45
CA ILE A 26 0.83 28.22 -37.21
C ILE A 26 0.54 28.44 -35.73
N ILE A 27 0.93 27.50 -34.86
CA ILE A 27 0.70 27.60 -33.40
C ILE A 27 1.49 28.78 -32.82
N GLN A 28 2.75 28.96 -33.22
CA GLN A 28 3.61 30.04 -32.75
C GLN A 28 3.08 31.41 -33.16
N ASP A 29 2.53 31.52 -34.37
CA ASP A 29 1.96 32.77 -34.90
C ASP A 29 0.58 33.12 -34.29
N SER A 30 -0.09 32.16 -33.62
CA SER A 30 -1.50 32.31 -33.22
C SER A 30 -1.75 32.65 -31.73
N ASP A 31 -0.71 32.87 -30.92
CA ASP A 31 -0.81 33.12 -29.46
C ASP A 31 -1.72 32.11 -28.72
N VAL A 32 -1.63 30.83 -29.13
CA VAL A 32 -2.40 29.73 -28.53
C VAL A 32 -1.51 28.74 -27.82
N LYS A 33 -2.04 28.13 -26.75
CA LYS A 33 -1.43 26.95 -26.12
C LYS A 33 -1.96 25.69 -26.79
N ALA A 34 -1.06 24.89 -27.36
CA ALA A 34 -1.42 23.65 -28.03
C ALA A 34 -0.96 22.43 -27.25
N ILE A 35 -1.79 21.39 -27.27
CA ILE A 35 -1.42 20.01 -26.91
C ILE A 35 -1.58 19.19 -28.19
N ILE A 36 -0.50 18.53 -28.60
CA ILE A 36 -0.46 17.66 -29.77
C ILE A 36 -0.30 16.23 -29.25
N VAL A 37 -1.24 15.36 -29.61
CA VAL A 37 -1.26 13.96 -29.21
C VAL A 37 -0.76 13.12 -30.38
N SER A 38 0.21 12.26 -30.10
CA SER A 38 0.81 11.33 -31.05
C SER A 38 0.74 9.93 -30.45
N GLU A 39 0.31 8.95 -31.24
CA GLU A 39 0.23 7.55 -30.80
C GLU A 39 1.60 6.89 -30.70
N ARG A 40 2.59 7.43 -31.42
CA ARG A 40 3.96 6.94 -31.49
C ARG A 40 4.93 8.08 -31.24
N GLY A 41 6.10 7.76 -30.70
CA GLY A 41 7.22 8.69 -30.66
C GLY A 41 7.50 9.24 -32.06
N ASN A 42 7.77 10.53 -32.14
CA ASN A 42 8.11 11.22 -33.38
C ASN A 42 9.24 12.20 -33.07
N ASP A 43 10.48 11.81 -33.40
CA ASP A 43 11.68 12.57 -33.07
C ASP A 43 11.66 14.00 -33.64
N VAL A 44 10.99 14.19 -34.78
CA VAL A 44 10.89 15.50 -35.44
C VAL A 44 9.96 16.42 -34.66
N LEU A 45 8.77 15.94 -34.29
CA LEU A 45 7.84 16.68 -33.44
C LEU A 45 8.45 16.94 -32.07
N GLU A 46 9.10 15.92 -31.49
CA GLU A 46 9.83 16.04 -30.22
C GLU A 46 10.93 17.08 -30.29
N GLY A 47 11.60 17.28 -31.43
CA GLY A 47 12.62 18.31 -31.61
C GLY A 47 12.06 19.74 -31.66
N MET A 48 10.83 19.92 -32.13
CA MET A 48 10.24 21.25 -32.41
C MET A 48 9.40 21.83 -31.26
N VAL A 49 8.89 20.99 -30.36
CA VAL A 49 8.02 21.43 -29.26
C VAL A 49 8.79 21.87 -28.01
N GLU A 50 8.20 22.71 -27.17
CA GLU A 50 8.81 23.13 -25.90
C GLU A 50 8.71 22.05 -24.81
N GLY A 51 7.71 21.18 -24.90
CA GLY A 51 7.40 20.16 -23.90
C GLY A 51 7.06 18.81 -24.51
N VAL A 52 7.54 17.71 -23.90
CA VAL A 52 7.21 16.34 -24.31
C VAL A 52 6.79 15.56 -23.08
N ILE A 53 5.58 15.01 -23.16
CA ILE A 53 4.99 14.12 -22.18
C ILE A 53 4.77 12.78 -22.86
N GLU A 54 5.37 11.72 -22.31
CA GLU A 54 5.15 10.36 -22.77
C GLU A 54 4.23 9.65 -21.79
N MET A 55 3.18 9.01 -22.30
CA MET A 55 2.24 8.21 -21.50
C MET A 55 2.31 6.76 -21.93
N THR A 56 2.52 5.86 -20.98
CA THR A 56 2.67 4.43 -21.23
C THR A 56 2.04 3.61 -20.11
N TYR A 57 2.00 2.30 -20.31
CA TYR A 57 1.68 1.34 -19.27
C TYR A 57 2.61 0.15 -19.34
N GLU A 58 2.84 -0.48 -18.20
CA GLU A 58 3.48 -1.79 -18.11
C GLU A 58 2.54 -2.80 -17.46
N LEU A 59 2.83 -4.07 -17.64
CA LEU A 59 2.18 -5.15 -16.92
C LEU A 59 3.04 -5.53 -15.71
N ARG A 60 2.61 -5.14 -14.50
CA ARG A 60 3.24 -5.58 -13.25
C ARG A 60 2.42 -6.71 -12.66
N ASP A 61 2.99 -7.90 -12.57
CA ASP A 61 2.29 -9.14 -12.16
C ASP A 61 0.96 -9.30 -12.92
N SER A 62 1.01 -9.12 -14.25
CA SER A 62 -0.16 -9.15 -15.15
C SER A 62 -1.25 -8.11 -14.84
N ARG A 63 -0.93 -7.01 -14.15
CA ARG A 63 -1.85 -5.89 -13.87
C ARG A 63 -1.38 -4.65 -14.62
N VAL A 64 -2.33 -3.85 -15.11
CA VAL A 64 -2.04 -2.56 -15.74
C VAL A 64 -1.43 -1.62 -14.70
N PHE A 65 -0.29 -1.04 -15.06
CA PHE A 65 0.36 0.00 -14.26
C PHE A 65 0.78 1.14 -15.16
N ARG A 66 0.07 2.27 -15.07
CA ARG A 66 0.24 3.41 -15.97
C ARG A 66 1.30 4.38 -15.45
N LYS A 67 2.11 4.91 -16.37
CA LYS A 67 3.20 5.85 -16.12
C LYS A 67 3.15 6.99 -17.12
N MET A 68 3.41 8.19 -16.64
CA MET A 68 3.61 9.39 -17.43
C MET A 68 5.01 9.93 -17.15
N PHE A 69 5.76 10.20 -18.22
CA PHE A 69 7.10 10.75 -18.17
C PHE A 69 7.09 12.18 -18.71
N LEU A 70 7.53 13.13 -17.89
CA LEU A 70 7.85 14.48 -18.35
C LEU A 70 9.28 14.45 -18.91
N ARG A 71 9.42 14.28 -20.23
CA ARG A 71 10.73 14.13 -20.89
C ARG A 71 11.45 15.46 -21.04
N LYS A 72 10.72 16.51 -21.39
CA LYS A 72 11.22 17.89 -21.41
C LYS A 72 10.09 18.87 -21.15
N LEU A 73 10.39 19.98 -20.50
CA LEU A 73 9.56 21.18 -20.39
C LEU A 73 10.50 22.38 -20.33
N HIS A 74 10.58 23.19 -21.39
CA HIS A 74 11.45 24.36 -21.38
C HIS A 74 10.94 25.42 -20.39
N GLY A 75 11.87 26.03 -19.63
CA GLY A 75 11.56 27.09 -18.68
C GLY A 75 10.83 26.65 -17.40
N VAL A 76 10.64 25.34 -17.19
CA VAL A 76 9.97 24.80 -16.00
C VAL A 76 10.84 23.72 -15.36
N GLU A 77 11.05 23.83 -14.05
CA GLU A 77 11.75 22.79 -13.29
C GLU A 77 10.87 21.54 -13.16
N ILE A 78 11.46 20.37 -13.45
CA ILE A 78 10.81 19.07 -13.28
C ILE A 78 11.37 18.44 -12.00
N GLU A 79 10.68 18.65 -10.87
CA GLU A 79 11.06 18.05 -9.59
C GLU A 79 11.02 16.51 -9.63
N THR A 80 10.06 15.94 -10.35
CA THR A 80 9.91 14.50 -10.53
C THR A 80 9.50 14.21 -11.97
N PRO A 81 10.29 13.44 -12.74
CA PRO A 81 9.99 13.19 -14.15
C PRO A 81 8.95 12.10 -14.35
N VAL A 82 8.66 11.27 -13.33
CA VAL A 82 7.73 10.14 -13.45
C VAL A 82 6.51 10.31 -12.55
N TYR A 83 5.33 10.15 -13.15
CA TYR A 83 4.05 10.17 -12.48
C TYR A 83 3.30 8.88 -12.76
N HIS A 84 2.62 8.35 -11.75
CA HIS A 84 1.62 7.33 -11.96
C HIS A 84 0.26 7.99 -12.07
N PHE A 85 -0.58 7.48 -12.96
CA PHE A 85 -1.92 8.00 -13.17
C PHE A 85 -2.94 6.88 -13.31
N THR A 86 -4.20 7.25 -13.28
CA THR A 86 -5.33 6.36 -13.57
C THR A 86 -6.29 7.07 -14.51
N LEU A 87 -7.08 6.26 -15.24
CA LEU A 87 -8.24 6.69 -16.02
C LEU A 87 -9.55 6.14 -15.42
N ASN A 88 -9.52 5.77 -14.14
CA ASN A 88 -10.65 5.17 -13.45
C ASN A 88 -11.88 6.10 -13.56
N LYS A 89 -13.02 5.52 -13.97
CA LYS A 89 -14.27 6.25 -14.27
C LYS A 89 -14.14 7.31 -15.37
N GLY A 90 -13.16 7.19 -16.25
CA GLY A 90 -12.92 8.15 -17.34
C GLY A 90 -12.21 9.43 -16.91
N GLU A 91 -11.73 9.50 -15.66
CA GLU A 91 -11.05 10.68 -15.13
C GLU A 91 -9.54 10.47 -15.09
N PHE A 92 -8.80 11.34 -15.76
CA PHE A 92 -7.34 11.39 -15.63
C PHE A 92 -6.96 11.95 -14.26
N LYS A 93 -6.27 11.14 -13.45
CA LYS A 93 -5.78 11.57 -12.14
C LYS A 93 -4.38 11.03 -11.89
N CYS A 94 -3.47 11.93 -11.53
CA CYS A 94 -2.13 11.58 -11.05
C CYS A 94 -2.13 11.32 -9.55
N PHE A 95 -1.28 10.40 -9.10
CA PHE A 95 -1.03 10.16 -7.68
C PHE A 95 0.02 11.14 -7.16
N PRO A 96 -0.23 11.86 -6.05
CA PRO A 96 0.74 12.76 -5.46
C PRO A 96 1.86 11.98 -4.76
N ILE A 97 3.05 12.58 -4.69
CA ILE A 97 4.14 12.07 -3.84
C ILE A 97 3.67 12.07 -2.38
N LEU A 98 4.01 11.01 -1.66
CA LEU A 98 3.64 10.83 -0.29
C LEU A 98 4.74 11.30 0.65
N ASP A 99 4.44 12.32 1.47
CA ASP A 99 5.23 12.63 2.66
C ASP A 99 4.75 11.76 3.82
N ILE A 100 5.41 10.61 4.01
CA ILE A 100 5.11 9.64 5.07
C ILE A 100 5.24 10.28 6.45
N GLY A 101 6.25 11.14 6.66
CA GLY A 101 6.47 11.81 7.93
C GLY A 101 5.33 12.76 8.29
N LYS A 102 4.79 13.47 7.31
CA LYS A 102 3.59 14.31 7.46
C LYS A 102 2.35 13.48 7.80
N VAL A 103 2.15 12.35 7.12
CA VAL A 103 1.05 11.41 7.45
C VAL A 103 1.15 10.93 8.88
N LEU A 104 2.31 10.43 9.31
CA LEU A 104 2.53 9.97 10.69
C LEU A 104 2.25 11.07 11.72
N LYS A 105 2.72 12.31 11.47
CA LYS A 105 2.45 13.46 12.36
C LYS A 105 0.96 13.75 12.49
N PHE A 106 0.20 13.63 11.40
CA PHE A 106 -1.25 13.79 11.48
C PHE A 106 -1.90 12.62 12.23
N MET A 107 -1.45 11.38 12.00
CA MET A 107 -2.00 10.21 12.67
C MET A 107 -1.83 10.25 14.18
N LEU A 108 -0.87 11.00 14.72
CA LEU A 108 -0.76 11.24 16.16
C LEU A 108 -1.89 12.12 16.72
N LYS A 109 -2.57 12.88 15.87
CA LYS A 109 -3.58 13.88 16.25
C LYS A 109 -5.00 13.54 15.80
N LYS A 110 -5.13 12.76 14.72
CA LYS A 110 -6.40 12.48 14.05
C LYS A 110 -6.52 10.99 13.73
N PRO A 111 -7.73 10.40 13.86
CA PRO A 111 -8.00 9.04 13.44
C PRO A 111 -7.83 8.87 11.92
N LEU A 112 -7.45 7.67 11.51
CA LEU A 112 -7.58 7.24 10.13
C LEU A 112 -9.02 6.83 9.83
N GLN A 113 -9.51 7.26 8.68
CA GLN A 113 -10.82 6.89 8.16
C GLN A 113 -10.64 6.33 6.75
N LEU A 114 -11.14 5.12 6.53
CA LEU A 114 -11.16 4.50 5.22
C LEU A 114 -12.38 5.06 4.44
N GLU A 115 -12.18 5.53 3.23
CA GLU A 115 -13.28 6.03 2.39
C GLU A 115 -13.91 4.90 1.55
N GLY A 116 -15.25 4.85 1.55
CA GLY A 116 -16.06 3.90 0.78
C GLY A 116 -16.00 2.46 1.32
N GLU A 117 -16.64 1.51 0.62
CA GLU A 117 -16.34 0.08 0.81
C GLU A 117 -14.87 -0.16 0.42
N SER A 118 -13.96 0.00 1.38
CA SER A 118 -12.55 0.12 1.06
C SER A 118 -12.01 -1.20 0.51
N PHE A 119 -10.96 -1.13 -0.32
CA PHE A 119 -10.21 -2.32 -0.75
C PHE A 119 -9.83 -3.20 0.46
N LEU A 120 -9.47 -2.57 1.58
CA LEU A 120 -9.17 -3.26 2.82
C LEU A 120 -10.42 -3.90 3.43
N ASP A 121 -11.57 -3.21 3.49
CA ASP A 121 -12.82 -3.79 3.99
C ASP A 121 -13.26 -4.96 3.11
N LYS A 122 -13.16 -4.86 1.78
CA LYS A 122 -13.45 -5.98 0.87
C LYS A 122 -12.51 -7.15 1.05
N MET A 123 -11.24 -6.90 1.36
CA MET A 123 -10.26 -7.95 1.65
C MET A 123 -10.51 -8.56 3.03
N VAL A 124 -10.87 -7.74 4.01
CA VAL A 124 -11.18 -8.12 5.39
C VAL A 124 -12.50 -8.89 5.48
N ASP A 125 -13.57 -8.42 4.86
CA ASP A 125 -14.88 -9.08 4.87
C ASP A 125 -14.82 -10.44 4.14
N ARG A 126 -13.92 -10.58 3.14
CA ARG A 126 -13.62 -11.87 2.51
C ARG A 126 -12.90 -12.85 3.43
N LEU A 127 -12.15 -12.36 4.43
CA LEU A 127 -11.52 -13.24 5.41
C LEU A 127 -12.58 -14.01 6.22
N GLY A 128 -13.67 -13.33 6.62
CA GLY A 128 -14.77 -13.94 7.37
C GLY A 128 -15.61 -14.96 6.59
N ALA A 129 -15.43 -15.08 5.27
CA ALA A 129 -16.14 -16.05 4.41
C ALA A 129 -15.29 -17.29 4.08
N SER A 130 -14.07 -17.39 4.59
CA SER A 130 -13.14 -18.50 4.32
C SER A 130 -13.35 -19.66 5.30
N PHE A 131 -13.41 -20.90 4.78
CA PHE A 131 -13.48 -22.12 5.59
C PHE A 131 -12.13 -22.54 6.21
N GLU A 132 -11.02 -22.00 5.70
CA GLU A 132 -9.68 -22.14 6.28
C GLU A 132 -9.33 -20.89 7.07
N ALA A 133 -8.56 -21.03 8.17
CA ALA A 133 -8.18 -19.96 9.09
C ALA A 133 -7.93 -18.63 8.36
N PRO A 134 -8.59 -17.52 8.74
CA PRO A 134 -8.57 -16.26 8.01
C PRO A 134 -7.23 -15.52 8.22
N ILE A 135 -6.18 -16.05 7.59
CA ILE A 135 -4.84 -15.48 7.65
C ILE A 135 -4.63 -14.52 6.46
N LEU A 136 -4.50 -13.23 6.78
CA LEU A 136 -4.13 -12.18 5.85
C LEU A 136 -2.62 -11.93 5.87
N LEU A 137 -1.95 -12.12 4.75
CA LEU A 137 -0.55 -11.71 4.58
C LEU A 137 -0.45 -10.35 3.92
N ILE A 138 0.25 -9.41 4.55
CA ILE A 138 0.61 -8.11 4.01
C ILE A 138 2.11 -8.09 3.74
N LYS A 139 2.48 -8.08 2.46
CA LYS A 139 3.86 -8.00 1.98
C LYS A 139 4.23 -6.55 1.71
N LEU A 140 5.24 -6.03 2.42
CA LEU A 140 5.74 -4.66 2.28
C LEU A 140 7.01 -4.63 1.41
N ASN A 141 6.91 -3.94 0.27
CA ASN A 141 7.98 -3.71 -0.70
C ASN A 141 8.29 -2.20 -0.79
N THR A 142 8.90 -1.66 0.26
CA THR A 142 9.15 -0.22 0.43
C THR A 142 10.41 -0.03 1.24
N ASN A 143 11.04 1.13 1.10
CA ASN A 143 12.18 1.52 1.93
C ASN A 143 11.74 2.03 3.32
N SER A 144 10.47 2.39 3.49
CA SER A 144 9.88 2.90 4.73
C SER A 144 9.00 1.84 5.42
N VAL A 145 9.56 0.64 5.63
CA VAL A 145 8.82 -0.52 6.16
C VAL A 145 8.15 -0.22 7.50
N GLU A 146 8.85 0.45 8.42
CA GLU A 146 8.35 0.66 9.78
C GLU A 146 7.22 1.68 9.80
N GLU A 147 7.41 2.81 9.12
CA GLU A 147 6.42 3.87 9.01
C GLU A 147 5.14 3.39 8.33
N ILE A 148 5.29 2.65 7.23
CA ILE A 148 4.15 2.07 6.51
C ILE A 148 3.47 1.00 7.37
N SER A 149 4.24 0.18 8.08
CA SER A 149 3.66 -0.78 9.04
C SER A 149 2.80 -0.07 10.07
N HIS A 150 3.24 1.05 10.65
CA HIS A 150 2.45 1.80 11.62
C HIS A 150 1.11 2.30 11.04
N ILE A 151 1.09 2.78 9.80
CA ILE A 151 -0.15 3.21 9.12
C ILE A 151 -1.14 2.05 9.00
N PHE A 152 -0.69 0.91 8.47
CA PHE A 152 -1.56 -0.24 8.24
C PHE A 152 -1.97 -0.94 9.54
N ILE A 153 -1.05 -1.14 10.49
CA ILE A 153 -1.36 -1.72 11.81
C ILE A 153 -2.43 -0.87 12.50
N SER A 154 -2.25 0.45 12.54
CA SER A 154 -3.20 1.34 13.22
C SER A 154 -4.57 1.31 12.54
N SER A 155 -4.62 1.38 11.21
CA SER A 155 -5.86 1.31 10.44
C SER A 155 -6.63 0.01 10.66
N ILE A 156 -5.92 -1.12 10.60
CA ILE A 156 -6.52 -2.46 10.68
C ILE A 156 -6.97 -2.75 12.11
N ALA A 157 -6.10 -2.53 13.10
CA ALA A 157 -6.46 -2.71 14.50
C ALA A 157 -7.64 -1.82 14.90
N ALA A 158 -7.65 -0.55 14.46
CA ALA A 158 -8.76 0.34 14.73
C ALA A 158 -10.10 -0.19 14.18
N THR A 159 -10.06 -0.82 12.99
CA THR A 159 -11.23 -1.41 12.36
C THR A 159 -11.78 -2.59 13.15
N TYR A 160 -10.93 -3.52 13.58
CA TYR A 160 -11.39 -4.69 14.35
C TYR A 160 -11.84 -4.36 15.77
N LEU A 161 -11.21 -3.38 16.42
CA LEU A 161 -11.66 -2.89 17.73
C LEU A 161 -13.05 -2.25 17.67
N ARG A 162 -13.36 -1.56 16.57
CA ARG A 162 -14.72 -1.05 16.31
C ARG A 162 -15.72 -2.19 16.08
N LYS A 163 -15.31 -3.28 15.43
CA LYS A 163 -16.10 -4.51 15.25
C LYS A 163 -16.23 -5.37 16.52
N GLY A 164 -15.63 -4.97 17.64
CA GLY A 164 -15.78 -5.66 18.94
C GLY A 164 -14.71 -6.72 19.24
N TYR A 165 -13.68 -6.83 18.41
CA TYR A 165 -12.58 -7.76 18.64
C TYR A 165 -11.64 -7.27 19.74
N SER A 166 -10.95 -8.22 20.38
CA SER A 166 -9.75 -7.95 21.18
C SER A 166 -8.48 -8.19 20.36
N GLY A 167 -7.40 -7.48 20.67
CA GLY A 167 -6.22 -7.43 19.81
C GLY A 167 -4.94 -7.96 20.46
N ILE A 168 -4.10 -8.60 19.68
CA ILE A 168 -2.70 -8.86 20.03
C ILE A 168 -1.84 -8.29 18.91
N ILE A 169 -0.84 -7.48 19.25
CA ILE A 169 0.08 -6.90 18.28
C ILE A 169 1.51 -7.23 18.69
N THR A 170 2.21 -7.99 17.86
CA THR A 170 3.52 -8.56 18.22
C THR A 170 4.35 -8.99 17.00
N PRO A 171 5.67 -9.18 17.13
CA PRO A 171 6.52 -8.37 17.97
C PRO A 171 6.59 -6.94 17.40
N MET A 172 6.62 -5.94 18.27
CA MET A 172 6.88 -4.56 17.88
C MET A 172 8.27 -4.12 18.35
N ARG A 173 8.93 -3.22 17.62
CA ARG A 173 10.24 -2.66 18.03
C ARG A 173 10.13 -1.60 19.14
N SER A 174 8.98 -0.93 19.24
CA SER A 174 8.74 0.17 20.19
C SER A 174 7.26 0.36 20.50
N ASP A 175 6.95 1.14 21.53
CA ASP A 175 5.61 1.54 21.96
C ASP A 175 4.88 2.50 20.99
N ASN A 176 5.51 2.85 19.87
CA ASN A 176 4.97 3.79 18.90
C ASN A 176 3.61 3.35 18.33
N ALA A 177 3.37 2.03 18.19
CA ALA A 177 2.08 1.51 17.73
C ALA A 177 0.92 1.96 18.63
N THR A 178 1.13 1.99 19.95
CA THR A 178 0.14 2.48 20.91
C THR A 178 -0.16 3.96 20.70
N ARG A 179 0.86 4.77 20.40
CA ARG A 179 0.71 6.22 20.16
C ARG A 179 -0.13 6.52 18.92
N PHE A 180 0.09 5.78 17.84
CA PHE A 180 -0.70 5.94 16.61
C PHE A 180 -2.14 5.41 16.76
N LEU A 181 -2.36 4.41 17.62
CA LEU A 181 -3.70 3.92 17.93
C LEU A 181 -4.48 4.86 18.86
N ALA A 182 -3.82 5.56 19.77
CA ALA A 182 -4.47 6.42 20.76
C ALA A 182 -5.29 7.59 20.16
N SER A 183 -4.88 8.09 18.98
CA SER A 183 -5.60 9.15 18.26
C SER A 183 -6.94 8.70 17.65
N HIS A 184 -7.19 7.40 17.64
CA HIS A 184 -8.48 6.86 17.22
C HIS A 184 -9.43 6.97 18.41
N THR A 185 -10.10 8.13 18.53
CA THR A 185 -10.77 8.66 19.74
C THR A 185 -11.74 7.69 20.41
N ASP A 186 -12.46 6.87 19.64
CA ASP A 186 -13.41 5.85 20.15
C ASP A 186 -12.71 4.61 20.75
N ILE A 187 -11.39 4.50 20.57
CA ILE A 187 -10.57 3.32 20.88
C ILE A 187 -9.72 3.53 22.12
N SER A 188 -9.53 4.76 22.59
CA SER A 188 -8.80 5.06 23.82
C SER A 188 -9.35 4.29 25.04
N MET A 189 -10.68 4.12 25.13
CA MET A 189 -11.36 3.29 26.14
C MET A 189 -11.24 1.76 25.91
N LYS A 190 -10.87 1.33 24.70
CA LYS A 190 -10.70 -0.08 24.29
C LYS A 190 -9.23 -0.51 24.19
N LEU A 191 -8.26 0.37 24.46
CA LEU A 191 -6.83 0.01 24.47
C LEU A 191 -6.51 -1.08 25.50
N SER A 192 -7.30 -1.20 26.57
CA SER A 192 -7.21 -2.31 27.53
C SER A 192 -7.46 -3.68 26.89
N ASN A 193 -8.15 -3.72 25.75
CA ASN A 193 -8.46 -4.94 25.02
C ASN A 193 -7.38 -5.26 23.98
N ILE A 194 -6.22 -4.59 24.02
CA ILE A 194 -5.07 -4.86 23.16
C ILE A 194 -3.86 -5.24 24.01
N HIS A 195 -3.31 -6.42 23.77
CA HIS A 195 -2.02 -6.81 24.31
C HIS A 195 -0.91 -6.50 23.30
N PHE A 196 -0.06 -5.53 23.64
CA PHE A 196 1.16 -5.26 22.88
C PHE A 196 2.31 -6.07 23.49
N ILE A 197 2.89 -6.97 22.69
CA ILE A 197 3.95 -7.85 23.17
C ILE A 197 5.26 -7.47 22.51
N TYR A 198 6.21 -7.03 23.33
CA TYR A 198 7.51 -6.52 22.91
C TYR A 198 8.63 -7.46 23.37
N PRO A 199 9.56 -7.82 22.47
CA PRO A 199 10.79 -8.49 22.88
C PRO A 199 11.72 -7.48 23.59
N LYS A 200 11.98 -7.63 24.89
CA LYS A 200 13.00 -6.77 25.51
C LYS A 200 14.39 -7.18 25.01
N LEU A 201 15.20 -6.19 24.61
CA LEU A 201 16.53 -6.43 24.05
C LEU A 201 17.47 -7.19 25.01
N GLU A 202 17.33 -6.94 26.31
CA GLU A 202 18.11 -7.59 27.37
C GLU A 202 17.76 -9.07 27.53
N GLU A 203 16.50 -9.44 27.28
CA GLU A 203 16.00 -10.80 27.41
C GLU A 203 16.48 -11.71 26.26
N ARG A 204 16.92 -11.16 25.12
CA ARG A 204 17.41 -11.94 23.96
C ARG A 204 18.67 -12.77 24.23
N LYS A 205 19.39 -12.50 25.32
CA LYS A 205 20.59 -13.26 25.72
C LYS A 205 20.25 -14.53 26.48
N ASP A 206 19.01 -14.69 26.92
CA ASP A 206 18.52 -15.91 27.60
C ASP A 206 18.12 -16.96 26.55
N GLU A 207 18.69 -18.17 26.65
CA GLU A 207 18.33 -19.29 25.75
C GLU A 207 16.86 -19.69 25.85
N LYS A 208 16.19 -19.41 26.97
CA LYS A 208 14.75 -19.68 27.17
C LYS A 208 13.84 -18.60 26.60
N PHE A 209 14.39 -17.46 26.19
CA PHE A 209 13.62 -16.32 25.72
C PHE A 209 12.64 -16.65 24.58
N PRO A 210 13.02 -17.42 23.53
CA PRO A 210 12.07 -17.80 22.48
C PRO A 210 10.82 -18.50 23.03
N GLN A 211 10.99 -19.44 23.97
CA GLN A 211 9.86 -20.16 24.54
C GLN A 211 9.02 -19.25 25.46
N ASN A 212 9.65 -18.46 26.31
CA ASN A 212 8.95 -17.50 27.18
C ASN A 212 8.13 -16.49 26.35
N PHE A 213 8.65 -16.05 25.20
CA PHE A 213 7.96 -15.15 24.29
C PHE A 213 6.71 -15.81 23.68
N ILE A 214 6.83 -17.07 23.25
CA ILE A 214 5.70 -17.88 22.76
C ILE A 214 4.64 -18.03 23.84
N ASP A 215 5.05 -18.41 25.06
CA ASP A 215 4.15 -18.64 26.19
C ASP A 215 3.41 -17.34 26.55
N THR A 216 4.07 -16.18 26.43
CA THR A 216 3.45 -14.87 26.64
C THR A 216 2.35 -14.57 25.61
N ILE A 217 2.60 -14.88 24.34
CA ILE A 217 1.58 -14.72 23.29
C ILE A 217 0.42 -15.69 23.52
N GLN A 218 0.71 -16.95 23.82
CA GLN A 218 -0.32 -17.96 24.07
C GLN A 218 -1.20 -17.58 25.26
N LYS A 219 -0.59 -17.16 26.37
CA LYS A 219 -1.33 -16.66 27.54
C LYS A 219 -2.25 -15.48 27.17
N SER A 220 -1.77 -14.56 26.34
CA SER A 220 -2.57 -13.42 25.88
C SER A 220 -3.75 -13.85 24.99
N ILE A 221 -3.56 -14.87 24.13
CA ILE A 221 -4.63 -15.46 23.33
C ILE A 221 -5.68 -16.08 24.26
N ASP A 222 -5.26 -16.89 25.23
CA ASP A 222 -6.16 -17.58 26.15
C ASP A 222 -6.95 -16.59 27.03
N GLU A 223 -6.32 -15.50 27.48
CA GLU A 223 -6.97 -14.44 28.25
C GLU A 223 -8.05 -13.70 27.42
N LEU A 224 -7.72 -13.29 26.19
CA LEU A 224 -8.60 -12.45 25.36
C LEU A 224 -9.72 -13.25 24.66
N SER A 225 -9.44 -14.47 24.22
CA SER A 225 -10.40 -15.33 23.49
C SER A 225 -11.60 -15.77 24.34
N SER A 226 -11.52 -15.63 25.67
CA SER A 226 -12.61 -15.96 26.59
C SER A 226 -13.79 -14.97 26.55
N HIS A 227 -13.62 -13.79 25.95
CA HIS A 227 -14.58 -12.69 26.02
C HIS A 227 -15.04 -12.14 24.66
N SER A 228 -14.20 -12.24 23.63
CA SER A 228 -14.50 -11.76 22.28
C SER A 228 -13.60 -12.44 21.25
N PRO A 229 -13.98 -12.47 19.96
CA PRO A 229 -13.06 -12.90 18.91
C PRO A 229 -11.80 -12.03 18.92
N ILE A 230 -10.67 -12.61 18.55
CA ILE A 230 -9.38 -11.94 18.59
C ILE A 230 -8.84 -11.61 17.19
N PHE A 231 -8.10 -10.50 17.07
CA PHE A 231 -7.21 -10.27 15.95
C PHE A 231 -5.76 -10.33 16.42
N LEU A 232 -4.93 -11.08 15.72
CA LEU A 232 -3.49 -11.15 15.94
C LEU A 232 -2.77 -10.45 14.78
N ILE A 233 -2.07 -9.36 15.03
CA ILE A 233 -1.14 -8.76 14.07
C ILE A 233 0.28 -9.22 14.40
N LEU A 234 0.85 -10.02 13.50
CA LEU A 234 2.18 -10.61 13.62
C LEU A 234 3.18 -9.99 12.64
N ARG A 235 4.22 -9.30 13.13
CA ARG A 235 5.38 -8.89 12.32
C ARG A 235 6.36 -10.05 12.17
N TYR A 236 6.22 -10.79 11.06
CA TYR A 236 6.99 -12.02 10.85
C TYR A 236 8.48 -11.78 10.62
N ASP A 237 8.82 -10.66 9.97
CA ASP A 237 10.22 -10.23 9.82
C ASP A 237 10.89 -10.02 11.18
N LEU A 238 10.20 -9.32 12.08
CA LEU A 238 10.67 -9.10 13.45
C LEU A 238 10.69 -10.39 14.26
N LEU A 239 9.69 -11.25 14.12
CA LEU A 239 9.67 -12.56 14.80
C LEU A 239 10.92 -13.37 14.44
N ARG A 240 11.31 -13.39 13.17
CA ARG A 240 12.51 -14.10 12.70
C ARG A 240 13.83 -13.45 13.13
N GLU A 241 13.83 -12.17 13.49
CA GLU A 241 14.99 -11.52 14.13
C GLU A 241 15.12 -11.92 15.62
N ILE A 242 14.02 -12.32 16.24
CA ILE A 242 13.92 -12.64 17.67
C ILE A 242 14.14 -14.13 17.90
N VAL A 243 13.58 -14.98 17.04
CA VAL A 243 13.69 -16.44 17.11
C VAL A 243 14.22 -16.98 15.79
N SER A 244 14.78 -18.19 15.79
CA SER A 244 15.23 -18.83 14.53
C SER A 244 14.08 -18.98 13.52
N GLY A 245 14.41 -19.04 12.23
CA GLY A 245 13.41 -19.15 11.16
C GLY A 245 12.46 -20.34 11.31
N ASP A 246 12.98 -21.51 11.70
CA ASP A 246 12.15 -22.71 11.94
C ASP A 246 11.24 -22.55 13.16
N THR A 247 11.71 -21.86 14.20
CA THR A 247 10.90 -21.55 15.38
C THR A 247 9.78 -20.59 15.00
N ALA A 248 10.06 -19.52 14.25
CA ALA A 248 9.04 -18.58 13.78
C ALA A 248 7.96 -19.27 12.94
N LYS A 249 8.37 -20.24 12.11
CA LYS A 249 7.45 -21.06 11.31
C LYS A 249 6.56 -21.95 12.19
N ARG A 250 7.13 -22.62 13.18
CA ARG A 250 6.38 -23.45 14.14
C ARG A 250 5.35 -22.61 14.89
N ILE A 251 5.77 -21.44 15.41
CA ILE A 251 4.90 -20.47 16.07
C ILE A 251 3.69 -20.11 15.20
N LEU A 252 3.94 -19.82 13.93
CA LEU A 252 2.86 -19.49 13.01
C LEU A 252 1.89 -20.66 12.81
N GLY A 253 2.41 -21.87 12.68
CA GLY A 253 1.60 -23.10 12.62
C GLY A 253 0.73 -23.27 13.87
N ASP A 254 1.33 -23.13 15.05
CA ASP A 254 0.62 -23.26 16.33
C ASP A 254 -0.49 -22.22 16.47
N PHE A 255 -0.24 -20.96 16.07
CA PHE A 255 -1.29 -19.94 16.06
C PHE A 255 -2.39 -20.24 15.06
N SER A 256 -2.05 -20.67 13.84
CA SER A 256 -3.07 -21.00 12.83
C SER A 256 -4.03 -22.10 13.27
N LEU A 257 -3.55 -23.05 14.09
CA LEU A 257 -4.37 -24.14 14.64
C LEU A 257 -5.24 -23.71 15.83
N LYS A 258 -4.83 -22.68 16.57
CA LYS A 258 -5.55 -22.17 17.75
C LYS A 258 -6.59 -21.10 17.44
N MET A 259 -6.47 -20.40 16.32
CA MET A 259 -7.45 -19.39 15.90
C MET A 259 -8.80 -20.07 15.64
N ALA A 260 -9.85 -19.63 16.35
CA ALA A 260 -11.21 -20.08 16.18
C ALA A 260 -11.87 -19.43 14.94
N GLY A 261 -13.08 -19.88 14.57
CA GLY A 261 -13.72 -19.53 13.29
C GLY A 261 -13.81 -18.03 12.98
N ASP A 262 -14.03 -17.19 14.00
CA ASP A 262 -14.16 -15.74 13.83
C ASP A 262 -12.86 -14.96 14.10
N ASP A 263 -11.81 -15.62 14.60
CA ASP A 263 -10.52 -15.00 14.93
C ASP A 263 -9.71 -14.72 13.67
N ILE A 264 -8.93 -13.63 13.67
CA ILE A 264 -8.24 -13.16 12.46
C ILE A 264 -6.74 -13.02 12.71
N CYS A 265 -5.93 -13.63 11.85
CA CYS A 265 -4.47 -13.50 11.90
C CYS A 265 -3.98 -12.64 10.73
N ILE A 266 -3.24 -11.58 11.03
CA ILE A 266 -2.67 -10.67 10.04
C ILE A 266 -1.16 -10.75 10.17
N ILE A 267 -0.53 -11.32 9.17
CA ILE A 267 0.92 -11.41 9.07
C ILE A 267 1.42 -10.21 8.26
N ILE A 268 2.32 -9.42 8.81
CA ILE A 268 3.01 -8.36 8.09
C ILE A 268 4.48 -8.75 7.94
N THR A 269 5.00 -8.69 6.72
CA THR A 269 6.41 -9.00 6.44
C THR A 269 6.97 -8.05 5.40
N SER A 270 8.26 -7.75 5.49
CA SER A 270 8.99 -6.99 4.47
C SER A 270 9.77 -7.89 3.53
N ASN A 271 9.97 -7.41 2.30
CA ASN A 271 10.66 -8.14 1.23
C ASN A 271 12.19 -8.30 1.46
N SER A 272 12.74 -7.67 2.52
CA SER A 272 14.14 -7.84 2.94
C SER A 272 14.46 -9.29 3.33
N ASN A 273 13.44 -10.07 3.70
CA ASN A 273 13.56 -11.46 4.08
C ASN A 273 13.11 -12.38 2.93
N LYS A 274 14.02 -12.69 1.99
CA LYS A 274 13.81 -13.67 0.89
C LYS A 274 13.49 -15.10 1.35
N ILE A 275 13.55 -15.37 2.65
CA ILE A 275 13.39 -16.70 3.24
C ILE A 275 11.98 -16.83 3.84
N GLY A 276 11.21 -17.85 3.44
CA GLY A 276 9.89 -18.18 3.99
C GLY A 276 8.67 -17.63 3.24
N GLY A 277 8.86 -16.86 2.16
CA GLY A 277 7.75 -16.24 1.41
C GLY A 277 6.79 -17.23 0.73
N GLU A 278 7.32 -18.32 0.19
CA GLU A 278 6.55 -19.44 -0.38
C GLU A 278 5.71 -20.17 0.67
N GLU A 279 6.24 -20.34 1.87
CA GLU A 279 5.59 -21.06 2.96
C GLU A 279 4.44 -20.24 3.53
N LEU A 280 4.68 -18.96 3.82
CA LEU A 280 3.63 -18.03 4.23
C LEU A 280 2.50 -17.99 3.22
N ARG A 281 2.82 -17.95 1.92
CA ARG A 281 1.83 -17.94 0.84
C ARG A 281 0.89 -19.13 0.88
N LYS A 282 1.37 -20.32 1.27
CA LYS A 282 0.55 -21.55 1.35
C LYS A 282 -0.44 -21.52 2.52
N CYS A 283 -0.06 -20.92 3.64
CA CYS A 283 -0.89 -20.86 4.84
C CYS A 283 -1.91 -19.71 4.83
N CYS A 284 -1.80 -18.75 3.91
CA CYS A 284 -2.63 -17.55 3.91
C CYS A 284 -3.86 -17.68 3.01
N SER A 285 -5.03 -17.33 3.54
CA SER A 285 -6.27 -17.27 2.77
C SER A 285 -6.29 -16.04 1.86
N SER A 286 -5.67 -14.94 2.30
CA SER A 286 -5.53 -13.70 1.51
C SER A 286 -4.12 -13.12 1.58
N ILE A 287 -3.70 -12.43 0.52
CA ILE A 287 -2.38 -11.83 0.35
C ILE A 287 -2.53 -10.46 -0.31
N ILE A 288 -2.09 -9.42 0.40
CA ILE A 288 -1.93 -8.05 -0.09
C ILE A 288 -0.45 -7.79 -0.31
N ARG A 289 -0.11 -7.16 -1.43
CA ARG A 289 1.20 -6.55 -1.62
C ARG A 289 1.07 -5.04 -1.61
N ILE A 290 1.93 -4.39 -0.83
CA ILE A 290 2.10 -2.95 -0.80
C ILE A 290 3.50 -2.66 -1.32
N PHE A 291 3.62 -1.70 -2.24
CA PHE A 291 4.91 -1.31 -2.78
C PHE A 291 4.99 0.20 -2.96
N GLU A 292 6.23 0.69 -3.04
CA GLU A 292 6.53 2.09 -3.28
C GLU A 292 7.18 2.24 -4.67
N GLU A 293 6.75 3.26 -5.42
CA GLU A 293 7.39 3.62 -6.68
C GLU A 293 7.35 5.13 -6.91
N HIS A 294 8.52 5.72 -7.19
CA HIS A 294 8.69 7.16 -7.37
C HIS A 294 8.01 8.00 -6.27
N GLY A 295 8.23 7.63 -4.99
CA GLY A 295 7.69 8.34 -3.82
C GLY A 295 6.18 8.20 -3.61
N ARG A 296 5.54 7.23 -4.24
CA ARG A 296 4.09 6.96 -4.14
C ARG A 296 3.86 5.53 -3.64
N ILE A 297 2.78 5.33 -2.90
CA ILE A 297 2.43 4.00 -2.38
C ILE A 297 1.29 3.41 -3.20
N PHE A 298 1.43 2.13 -3.50
CA PHE A 298 0.44 1.33 -4.21
C PHE A 298 0.21 0.01 -3.49
N CYS A 299 -0.94 -0.62 -3.74
CA CYS A 299 -1.20 -1.97 -3.31
C CYS A 299 -2.05 -2.78 -4.29
N TYR A 300 -2.03 -4.09 -4.15
CA TYR A 300 -2.94 -5.01 -4.83
C TYR A 300 -3.10 -6.30 -4.04
N GLY A 301 -4.23 -6.98 -4.25
CA GLY A 301 -4.43 -8.35 -3.82
C GLY A 301 -3.72 -9.30 -4.79
N GLU A 302 -2.80 -10.10 -4.26
CA GLU A 302 -2.24 -11.27 -4.95
C GLU A 302 -3.22 -12.45 -4.85
N LYS A 303 -3.85 -12.61 -3.68
CA LYS A 303 -4.90 -13.59 -3.38
C LYS A 303 -5.97 -12.88 -2.53
N PRO A 304 -7.20 -12.67 -3.02
CA PRO A 304 -7.64 -12.80 -4.41
C PRO A 304 -6.90 -11.81 -5.34
N TYR A 305 -6.88 -12.11 -6.63
CA TYR A 305 -6.33 -11.21 -7.64
C TYR A 305 -7.18 -9.93 -7.74
N THR A 306 -6.54 -8.76 -7.68
CA THR A 306 -7.16 -7.45 -7.94
C THR A 306 -6.31 -6.61 -8.88
N GLN A 307 -6.84 -5.51 -9.43
CA GLN A 307 -5.99 -4.48 -10.05
C GLN A 307 -5.08 -3.79 -9.01
N ILE A 308 -4.16 -2.95 -9.51
CA ILE A 308 -3.33 -2.08 -8.66
C ILE A 308 -4.17 -0.89 -8.19
N TYR A 309 -4.03 -0.51 -6.93
CA TYR A 309 -4.63 0.67 -6.34
C TYR A 309 -3.51 1.62 -5.91
N GLY A 310 -3.60 2.89 -6.28
CA GLY A 310 -2.78 3.93 -5.65
C GLY A 310 -3.42 4.38 -4.34
N ILE A 311 -2.58 4.54 -3.32
CA ILE A 311 -3.00 4.91 -1.96
C ILE A 311 -2.71 6.39 -1.76
N THR A 312 -3.74 7.16 -1.43
CA THR A 312 -3.61 8.59 -1.13
C THR A 312 -4.18 8.91 0.23
N PHE A 313 -3.56 9.87 0.91
CA PHE A 313 -3.97 10.35 2.22
C PHE A 313 -4.44 11.79 2.10
N GLN A 314 -5.63 12.08 2.59
CA GLN A 314 -6.18 13.42 2.61
C GLN A 314 -6.54 13.82 4.04
N GLU A 315 -5.89 14.88 4.53
CA GLU A 315 -6.28 15.46 5.81
C GLU A 315 -7.66 16.11 5.69
N LYS A 316 -8.56 15.77 6.64
CA LYS A 316 -9.84 16.42 6.87
C LYS A 316 -9.80 17.13 8.22
N GLU A 317 -10.87 17.84 8.56
CA GLU A 317 -10.98 18.56 9.83
C GLU A 317 -10.74 17.64 11.03
N ASN A 318 -11.42 16.49 11.07
CA ASN A 318 -11.42 15.57 12.23
C ASN A 318 -10.79 14.19 11.95
N SER A 319 -10.32 13.93 10.73
CA SER A 319 -9.77 12.62 10.36
C SER A 319 -8.72 12.73 9.25
N ILE A 320 -8.02 11.63 9.00
CA ILE A 320 -7.19 11.45 7.82
C ILE A 320 -7.85 10.38 6.98
N GLU A 321 -8.29 10.79 5.80
CA GLU A 321 -8.96 9.91 4.85
C GLU A 321 -7.91 9.13 4.04
N ILE A 322 -8.02 7.80 4.03
CA ILE A 322 -7.21 6.92 3.18
C ILE A 322 -8.08 6.47 2.01
N LYS A 323 -7.64 6.79 0.78
CA LYS A 323 -8.32 6.41 -0.46
C LYS A 323 -7.50 5.40 -1.24
N PHE A 324 -8.18 4.39 -1.77
CA PHE A 324 -7.62 3.37 -2.67
C PHE A 324 -8.22 3.59 -4.05
N THR A 325 -7.45 4.19 -4.97
CA THR A 325 -7.96 4.46 -6.33
C THR A 325 -7.39 3.43 -7.31
N PRO A 326 -8.24 2.64 -8.01
CA PRO A 326 -7.80 1.71 -9.03
C PRO A 326 -6.94 2.39 -10.09
N ILE A 327 -5.91 1.70 -10.58
CA ILE A 327 -5.17 2.03 -11.80
C ILE A 327 -5.76 1.16 -12.91
N THR A 328 -6.51 1.80 -13.80
CA THR A 328 -7.20 1.17 -14.94
C THR A 328 -6.75 1.78 -16.25
#